data_AF-A0A4U6C9E9-F1
#
_entry.id   AF-A0A4U6C9E9-F1
#
_cell.length_a   1.000
_cell.length_b   1.000
_cell.length_c   1.000
_cell.angle_alpha   90.00
_cell.angle_beta   90.00
_cell.angle_gamma   90.00
#
_symmetry.space_group_name_H-M   'P 1'
#
loop_
_entity.id
_entity.type
_entity.pdbx_description
1 polymer ?
#
loop_
_entity_poly.entity_id
_entity_poly.type
_entity_poly.pdbx_seq_one_letter_code
_entity_poly.pdbx_strand_id
1 'polypeptide(L)'
;MDDATKRRVGATSRARTLRRQETEAEYRLWGDLRNRLLNGYKFSRQMPVGPYFADFLCREYRLIVEIDGSQHALSSHDARRTRYLTTNGYSVLRFWNEEVLRERRAVLETVLAALEGRLSPSPDLRFAPATLSPRGEEVASLRDRGAAAMSRSGVTARRCGKEVDDMLPPLPLGERVAGAKRRSGEGAGARKQKEPPA
;
A
#
# COMPACT_ATOMS: atom_id res chain seq x y z
N MET A 1 25.01 17.40 7.11
CA MET A 1 23.76 16.76 6.66
C MET A 1 22.69 17.10 7.67
N ASP A 2 21.54 17.61 7.22
CA ASP A 2 20.39 17.84 8.09
C ASP A 2 19.85 16.48 8.57
N ASP A 3 19.94 16.22 9.88
CA ASP A 3 19.40 15.01 10.49
C ASP A 3 17.86 15.03 10.41
N ALA A 4 17.29 14.07 9.68
CA ALA A 4 15.85 13.94 9.50
C ALA A 4 15.07 13.76 10.81
N THR A 5 15.74 13.31 11.88
CA THR A 5 15.14 13.12 13.20
C THR A 5 15.18 14.36 14.09
N LYS A 6 15.94 15.40 13.70
CA LYS A 6 16.13 16.62 14.49
C LYS A 6 14.84 17.46 14.52
N ARG A 7 14.33 17.72 15.73
CA ARG A 7 13.14 18.55 15.93
C ARG A 7 13.42 20.01 15.55
N ARG A 8 12.67 20.55 14.59
CA ARG A 8 12.73 21.96 14.19
C ARG A 8 11.83 22.85 15.06
N VAL A 9 12.30 24.08 15.34
CA VAL A 9 11.49 25.11 16.00
C VAL A 9 10.25 25.39 15.13
N GLY A 10 9.08 25.53 15.76
CA GLY A 10 7.81 25.77 15.05
C GLY A 10 7.15 24.50 14.46
N ALA A 11 7.83 23.36 14.41
CA ALA A 11 7.26 22.14 13.82
C ALA A 11 5.99 21.65 14.55
N THR A 12 5.92 21.84 15.87
CA THR A 12 4.72 21.51 16.65
C THR A 12 3.54 22.41 16.32
N SER A 13 3.76 23.71 16.09
CA SER A 13 2.71 24.64 15.67
C SER A 13 2.17 24.25 14.30
N ARG A 14 3.08 24.03 13.34
CA ARG A 14 2.71 23.58 11.98
C ARG A 14 1.96 22.26 11.98
N ALA A 15 2.40 21.27 12.76
CA ALA A 15 1.68 20.01 12.90
C ALA A 15 0.26 20.22 13.47
N ARG A 16 0.06 21.15 14.42
CA ARG A 16 -1.28 21.46 14.94
C ARG A 16 -2.17 22.09 13.86
N THR A 17 -1.64 23.00 13.05
CA THR A 17 -2.38 23.60 11.93
C THR A 17 -2.77 22.55 10.91
N LEU A 18 -1.84 21.68 10.49
CA LEU A 18 -2.11 20.60 9.54
C LEU A 18 -3.20 19.66 10.06
N ARG A 19 -3.19 19.31 11.35
CA ARG A 19 -4.25 18.48 11.93
C ARG A 19 -5.63 19.14 11.96
N ARG A 20 -5.71 20.47 11.93
CA ARG A 20 -6.98 21.20 11.84
C ARG A 20 -7.48 21.35 10.40
N GLN A 21 -6.59 21.23 9.43
CA GLN A 21 -6.84 21.39 8.01
C GLN A 21 -6.75 20.05 7.26
N GLU A 22 -6.87 18.94 8.00
CA GLU A 22 -6.77 17.60 7.41
C GLU A 22 -7.96 17.34 6.49
N THR A 23 -7.72 16.53 5.46
CA THR A 23 -8.76 16.04 4.57
C THR A 23 -9.65 15.02 5.27
N GLU A 24 -10.85 14.80 4.75
CA GLU A 24 -11.74 13.73 5.25
C GLU A 24 -11.09 12.34 5.13
N ALA A 25 -10.29 12.12 4.08
CA ALA A 25 -9.54 10.87 3.89
C ALA A 25 -8.52 10.66 5.01
N GLU A 26 -7.72 11.67 5.33
CA GLU A 26 -6.76 11.62 6.45
C GLU A 26 -7.48 11.40 7.78
N TYR A 27 -8.58 12.13 8.03
CA TYR A 27 -9.34 11.99 9.26
C TYR A 27 -9.87 10.56 9.46
N ARG A 28 -10.46 9.97 8.41
CA ARG A 28 -10.97 8.60 8.45
C ARG A 28 -9.88 7.57 8.66
N LEU A 29 -8.79 7.67 7.91
CA LEU A 29 -7.68 6.74 8.03
C LEU A 29 -7.00 6.85 9.41
N TRP A 30 -6.90 8.07 9.96
CA TRP A 30 -6.39 8.26 11.32
C TRP A 30 -7.22 7.51 12.38
N GLY A 31 -8.54 7.42 12.19
CA GLY A 31 -9.42 6.64 13.05
C GLY A 31 -9.01 5.18 13.18
N ASP A 32 -8.51 4.59 12.09
CA ASP A 32 -8.08 3.19 12.02
C ASP A 32 -6.61 2.98 12.42
N LEU A 33 -5.76 4.00 12.27
CA LEU A 33 -4.33 3.93 12.58
C LEU A 33 -3.98 4.31 14.03
N ARG A 34 -4.79 5.16 14.67
CA ARG A 34 -4.52 5.65 16.02
C ARG A 34 -4.53 4.53 17.06
N ASN A 35 -3.93 4.79 18.23
CA ASN A 35 -4.01 3.91 19.39
C ASN A 35 -3.59 2.45 19.12
N ARG A 36 -2.73 2.22 18.12
CA ARG A 36 -2.27 0.88 17.73
C ARG A 36 -3.38 -0.05 17.24
N LEU A 37 -4.48 0.50 16.74
CA LEU A 37 -5.63 -0.27 16.27
C LEU A 37 -5.30 -1.12 15.04
N LEU A 38 -4.38 -0.68 14.19
CA LEU A 38 -3.86 -1.50 13.10
C LEU A 38 -2.81 -2.48 13.62
N ASN A 39 -3.23 -3.69 14.01
CA ASN A 39 -2.39 -4.83 14.41
C ASN A 39 -1.26 -4.49 15.41
N GLY A 40 -1.46 -3.54 16.32
CA GLY A 40 -0.45 -3.16 17.32
C GLY A 40 0.58 -2.12 16.86
N TYR A 41 0.61 -1.78 15.55
CA TYR A 41 1.56 -0.84 14.98
C TYR A 41 1.29 0.60 15.42
N LYS A 42 2.33 1.30 15.88
CA LYS A 42 2.21 2.67 16.37
C LYS A 42 2.41 3.69 15.24
N PHE A 43 1.32 4.33 14.84
CA PHE A 43 1.35 5.47 13.93
C PHE A 43 1.29 6.81 14.69
N SER A 44 1.97 7.80 14.13
CA SER A 44 1.88 9.20 14.55
C SER A 44 1.46 10.04 13.35
N ARG A 45 0.52 10.96 13.56
CA ARG A 45 -0.04 11.80 12.50
C ARG A 45 0.66 13.16 12.38
N GLN A 46 0.84 13.64 11.15
CA GLN A 46 1.41 14.94 10.80
C GLN A 46 2.77 15.18 11.47
N MET A 47 3.72 14.28 11.15
CA MET A 47 5.03 14.18 11.78
C MET A 47 6.11 14.90 10.97
N PRO A 48 6.92 15.78 11.58
CA PRO A 48 8.06 16.37 10.89
C PRO A 48 9.13 15.31 10.62
N VAL A 49 9.62 15.26 9.38
CA VAL A 49 10.76 14.45 8.93
C VAL A 49 11.67 15.36 8.11
N GLY A 50 12.74 15.85 8.74
CA GLY A 50 13.60 16.88 8.16
C GLY A 50 12.81 18.14 7.77
N PRO A 51 12.84 18.58 6.49
CA PRO A 51 12.10 19.75 6.03
C PRO A 51 10.63 19.46 5.70
N TYR A 52 10.20 18.19 5.69
CA TYR A 52 8.86 17.76 5.27
C TYR A 52 7.98 17.33 6.45
N PHE A 53 6.69 17.16 6.18
CA PHE A 53 5.73 16.57 7.11
C PHE A 53 5.12 15.33 6.46
N ALA A 54 5.14 14.21 7.19
CA ALA A 54 4.48 12.97 6.81
C ALA A 54 3.07 12.94 7.42
N ASP A 55 2.06 12.61 6.62
CA ASP A 55 0.66 12.53 7.10
C ASP A 55 0.53 11.47 8.17
N PHE A 56 1.11 10.28 7.94
CA PHE A 56 1.28 9.25 8.95
C PHE A 56 2.68 8.67 8.92
N LEU A 57 3.22 8.40 10.11
CA LEU A 57 4.53 7.78 10.29
C LEU A 57 4.48 6.66 11.33
N CYS A 58 4.85 5.45 10.90
CA CYS A 58 5.24 4.37 11.80
C CYS A 58 6.74 4.45 12.05
N ARG A 59 7.14 4.99 13.21
CA ARG A 59 8.56 5.26 13.52
C ARG A 59 9.41 4.01 13.63
N GLU A 60 8.83 2.94 14.18
CA GLU A 60 9.51 1.66 14.42
C GLU A 60 9.90 0.98 13.12
N TYR A 61 9.03 1.06 12.11
CA TYR A 61 9.22 0.43 10.80
C TYR A 61 9.69 1.43 9.72
N ARG A 62 9.93 2.70 10.10
CA ARG A 62 10.27 3.80 9.19
C ARG A 62 9.35 3.88 7.96
N LEU A 63 8.07 3.57 8.13
CA LEU A 63 7.08 3.65 7.06
C LEU A 63 6.30 4.96 7.15
N ILE A 64 6.34 5.73 6.07
CA ILE A 64 5.52 6.92 5.84
C ILE A 64 4.34 6.53 4.97
N VAL A 65 3.14 6.94 5.37
CA VAL A 65 1.93 6.84 4.55
C VAL A 65 1.45 8.26 4.24
N GLU A 66 1.28 8.57 2.96
CA GLU A 66 0.88 9.89 2.48
C GLU A 66 -0.43 9.80 1.70
N ILE A 67 -1.32 10.76 1.93
CA ILE A 67 -2.62 10.83 1.27
C ILE A 67 -2.61 12.02 0.32
N ASP A 68 -2.52 11.73 -0.98
CA ASP A 68 -2.50 12.75 -2.04
C ASP A 68 -3.92 13.02 -2.55
N GLY A 69 -4.21 14.30 -2.77
CA GLY A 69 -5.46 14.77 -3.37
C GLY A 69 -5.35 15.09 -4.85
N SER A 70 -4.17 14.95 -5.46
CA SER A 70 -3.94 15.30 -6.86
C SER A 70 -3.68 14.07 -7.73
N GLN A 71 -4.30 14.04 -8.93
CA GLN A 71 -4.04 13.00 -9.94
C GLN A 71 -2.63 13.02 -10.53
N HIS A 72 -1.80 13.97 -10.09
CA HIS A 72 -0.50 14.26 -10.66
C HIS A 72 0.56 14.26 -9.55
N ALA A 73 0.73 13.11 -8.88
CA ALA A 73 1.78 12.86 -7.89
C ALA A 73 3.23 12.95 -8.46
N LEU A 74 3.41 13.41 -9.70
CA LEU A 74 4.68 13.45 -10.42
C LEU A 74 5.22 14.88 -10.64
N SER A 75 4.87 15.83 -9.78
CA SER A 75 5.57 17.12 -9.81
C SER A 75 7.05 16.94 -9.45
N SER A 76 7.94 17.75 -10.02
CA SER A 76 9.38 17.73 -9.72
C SER A 76 9.69 17.99 -8.23
N HIS A 77 8.77 18.64 -7.52
CA HIS A 77 8.81 18.83 -6.07
C HIS A 77 8.66 17.48 -5.32
N ASP A 78 7.89 16.54 -5.85
CA ASP A 78 7.67 15.23 -5.24
C ASP A 78 8.89 14.32 -5.34
N ALA A 79 9.60 14.32 -6.46
CA ALA A 79 10.82 13.51 -6.64
C ALA A 79 11.93 13.85 -5.63
N ARG A 80 12.12 15.15 -5.33
CA ARG A 80 13.11 15.60 -4.34
C ARG A 80 12.72 15.16 -2.93
N ARG A 81 11.43 15.26 -2.60
CA ARG A 81 10.88 14.83 -1.31
C ARG A 81 11.06 13.32 -1.14
N THR A 82 10.61 12.53 -2.10
CA THR A 82 10.74 11.07 -2.09
C THR A 82 12.20 10.65 -1.99
N ARG A 83 13.11 11.26 -2.75
CA ARG A 83 14.55 10.98 -2.65
C ARG A 83 15.11 11.31 -1.26
N TYR A 84 14.74 12.46 -0.68
CA TYR A 84 15.20 12.82 0.66
C TYR A 84 14.73 11.80 1.70
N LEU A 85 13.45 11.43 1.69
CA LEU A 85 12.88 10.50 2.67
C LEU A 85 13.51 9.10 2.55
N THR A 86 13.61 8.59 1.33
CA THR A 86 14.18 7.26 1.05
C THR A 86 15.66 7.16 1.39
N THR A 87 16.46 8.20 1.08
CA THR A 87 17.88 8.28 1.46
C THR A 87 18.08 8.36 2.97
N ASN A 88 17.08 8.88 3.71
CA ASN A 88 17.07 8.89 5.17
C ASN A 88 16.49 7.60 5.78
N GLY A 89 16.30 6.55 4.98
CA GLY A 89 15.88 5.23 5.43
C GLY A 89 14.37 5.08 5.67
N TYR A 90 13.54 5.97 5.12
CA TYR A 90 12.09 5.85 5.17
C TYR A 90 11.52 5.23 3.90
N SER A 91 10.62 4.26 4.05
CA SER A 91 9.76 3.81 2.96
C SER A 91 8.55 4.73 2.87
N VAL A 92 8.11 5.07 1.67
CA VAL A 92 6.97 5.96 1.42
C VAL A 92 5.90 5.20 0.65
N LEU A 93 4.68 5.18 1.19
CA LEU A 93 3.51 4.58 0.59
C LEU A 93 2.44 5.64 0.38
N ARG A 94 1.96 5.78 -0.86
CA ARG A 94 1.03 6.83 -1.26
C ARG A 94 -0.34 6.25 -1.59
N PHE A 95 -1.36 6.93 -1.12
CA PHE A 95 -2.75 6.66 -1.45
C PHE A 95 -3.44 7.91 -1.92
N TRP A 96 -4.47 7.69 -2.70
CA TRP A 96 -5.34 8.72 -3.18
C TRP A 96 -6.48 8.96 -2.19
N ASN A 97 -6.96 10.20 -2.09
CA ASN A 97 -8.13 10.53 -1.28
C ASN A 97 -9.31 9.58 -1.60
N GLU A 98 -9.62 9.37 -2.87
CA GLU A 98 -10.73 8.53 -3.31
C GLU A 98 -10.54 7.06 -2.91
N GLU A 99 -9.31 6.55 -2.92
CA GLU A 99 -9.01 5.17 -2.51
C GLU A 99 -9.26 4.98 -1.01
N VAL A 100 -8.84 5.94 -0.20
CA VAL A 100 -9.10 5.89 1.25
C VAL A 100 -10.59 5.99 1.55
N LEU A 101 -11.32 6.83 0.82
CA LEU A 101 -12.74 7.04 1.05
C LEU A 101 -13.61 5.88 0.55
N ARG A 102 -13.22 5.22 -0.54
CA ARG A 102 -14.00 4.13 -1.17
C ARG A 102 -13.57 2.75 -0.73
N GLU A 103 -12.27 2.49 -0.66
CA GLU A 103 -11.67 1.16 -0.49
C GLU A 103 -10.77 1.09 0.75
N ARG A 104 -11.20 1.74 1.85
CA ARG A 104 -10.41 1.88 3.08
C ARG A 104 -9.82 0.58 3.62
N ARG A 105 -10.56 -0.52 3.52
CA ARG A 105 -10.08 -1.84 3.95
C ARG A 105 -8.86 -2.28 3.12
N ALA A 106 -8.91 -2.13 1.80
CA ALA A 106 -7.79 -2.46 0.92
C ALA A 106 -6.57 -1.57 1.19
N VAL A 107 -6.79 -0.30 1.53
CA VAL A 107 -5.72 0.62 1.97
C VAL A 107 -5.02 0.07 3.22
N LEU A 108 -5.78 -0.31 4.26
CA LEU A 108 -5.22 -0.86 5.50
C LEU A 108 -4.45 -2.18 5.26
N GLU A 109 -4.98 -3.08 4.43
CA GLU A 109 -4.28 -4.31 4.05
C GLU A 109 -2.96 -4.03 3.32
N THR A 110 -2.94 -3.01 2.47
CA THR A 110 -1.73 -2.58 1.77
C THR A 110 -0.70 -2.00 2.75
N VAL A 111 -1.14 -1.20 3.72
CA VAL A 111 -0.26 -0.69 4.79
C VAL A 111 0.34 -1.84 5.61
N LEU A 112 -0.46 -2.85 5.96
CA LEU A 112 0.02 -4.06 6.64
C LEU A 112 1.05 -4.82 5.80
N ALA A 113 0.75 -5.03 4.51
CA ALA A 113 1.69 -5.67 3.59
C ALA A 113 3.03 -4.90 3.51
N ALA A 114 3.00 -3.57 3.55
CA ALA A 114 4.20 -2.74 3.58
C ALA A 114 5.02 -2.95 4.87
N LEU A 115 4.35 -2.93 6.02
CA LEU A 115 4.97 -3.14 7.34
C LEU A 115 5.59 -4.53 7.47
N GLU A 116 4.97 -5.53 6.85
CA GLU A 116 5.43 -6.92 6.84
C GLU A 116 6.46 -7.22 5.73
N GLY A 117 6.85 -6.21 4.94
CA GLY A 117 7.84 -6.37 3.87
C GLY A 117 7.35 -7.20 2.68
N ARG A 118 6.02 -7.32 2.51
CA ARG A 118 5.37 -8.09 1.43
C ARG A 118 5.06 -7.27 0.17
N LEU A 119 5.35 -5.97 0.15
CA LEU A 119 5.17 -5.12 -1.03
C LEU A 119 6.43 -5.06 -1.89
N SER A 120 6.25 -5.18 -3.20
CA SER A 120 7.27 -4.85 -4.19
C SER A 120 7.20 -3.37 -4.58
N PRO A 121 8.32 -2.76 -5.02
CA PRO A 121 8.32 -1.41 -5.55
C PRO A 121 7.40 -1.30 -6.77
N SER A 122 6.61 -0.23 -6.84
CA SER A 122 5.68 0.01 -7.96
C SER A 122 6.28 1.01 -8.97
N PRO A 123 6.06 0.83 -10.28
CA PRO A 123 6.56 1.75 -11.31
C PRO A 123 6.03 3.18 -11.17
N ASP A 124 4.82 3.36 -10.65
CA ASP A 124 4.17 4.67 -10.49
C ASP A 124 4.57 5.39 -9.19
N LEU A 125 5.64 4.94 -8.51
CA LEU A 125 6.11 5.45 -7.22
C LEU A 125 5.07 5.45 -6.09
N ARG A 126 3.99 4.66 -6.24
CA ARG A 126 3.00 4.41 -5.19
C ARG A 126 3.65 3.87 -3.92
N PHE A 127 4.60 2.96 -4.08
CA PHE A 127 5.47 2.49 -3.03
C PHE A 127 6.94 2.72 -3.40
N ALA A 128 7.60 3.60 -2.64
CA ALA A 128 9.03 3.86 -2.73
C ALA A 128 9.71 3.25 -1.49
N PRO A 129 10.47 2.15 -1.62
CA PRO A 129 11.16 1.54 -0.49
C PRO A 129 12.32 2.44 -0.01
N ALA A 130 12.67 2.31 1.27
CA ALA A 130 13.89 2.91 1.81
C ALA A 130 15.13 2.46 1.03
N THR A 131 16.06 3.37 0.74
CA THR A 131 17.35 3.04 0.09
C THR A 131 18.43 2.62 1.09
N LEU A 132 18.15 2.75 2.38
CA LEU A 132 18.96 2.18 3.45
C LEU A 132 18.09 1.17 4.22
N SER A 133 18.64 0.00 4.47
CA SER A 133 18.06 -1.00 5.37
C SER A 133 17.73 -0.33 6.70
N PRO A 134 16.65 -0.76 7.40
CA PRO A 134 16.33 -0.26 8.75
C PRO A 134 17.50 -0.34 9.74
N ARG A 135 18.49 -1.22 9.49
CA ARG A 135 19.73 -1.39 10.28
C ARG A 135 20.90 -0.50 9.85
N GLY A 136 20.73 0.35 8.84
CA GLY A 136 21.80 1.22 8.31
C GLY A 136 22.70 0.55 7.26
N GLU A 137 22.35 -0.64 6.78
CA GLU A 137 23.04 -1.31 5.67
C GLU A 137 22.49 -0.79 4.34
N GLU A 138 23.33 -0.60 3.34
CA GLU A 138 22.88 -0.17 2.01
C GLU A 138 21.96 -1.24 1.40
N VAL A 139 20.75 -0.89 0.94
CA VAL A 139 20.01 -1.86 0.12
C VAL A 139 20.66 -1.90 -1.25
N ALA A 140 21.50 -2.90 -1.46
CA ALA A 140 22.10 -3.17 -2.75
C ALA A 140 20.98 -3.18 -3.81
N SER A 141 21.08 -2.23 -4.75
CA SER A 141 20.22 -2.10 -5.90
C SER A 141 19.96 -3.48 -6.51
N LEU A 142 18.68 -3.83 -6.73
CA LEU A 142 18.27 -4.99 -7.52
C LEU A 142 18.69 -4.80 -9.00
N ARG A 143 20.00 -4.86 -9.27
CA ARG A 143 20.56 -4.92 -10.61
C ARG A 143 21.69 -5.94 -10.78
N ASP A 144 22.13 -6.66 -9.75
CA ASP A 144 23.36 -7.46 -9.89
C ASP A 144 23.33 -8.88 -9.29
N ARG A 145 22.18 -9.55 -9.28
CA ARG A 145 22.12 -10.99 -8.99
C ARG A 145 21.44 -11.74 -10.13
N GLY A 146 22.16 -11.85 -11.23
CA GLY A 146 21.70 -12.52 -12.44
C GLY A 146 22.81 -13.11 -13.29
N ALA A 147 23.86 -13.68 -12.69
CA ALA A 147 24.74 -14.65 -13.35
C ALA A 147 25.62 -15.37 -12.31
N ALA A 148 25.84 -16.68 -12.51
CA ALA A 148 26.61 -17.63 -11.70
C ALA A 148 25.84 -18.22 -10.48
N ALA A 149 25.70 -19.53 -10.29
CA ALA A 149 26.14 -20.69 -11.04
C ALA A 149 25.34 -21.90 -10.52
N MET A 150 24.71 -22.67 -11.40
CA MET A 150 24.36 -24.07 -11.13
C MET A 150 24.97 -24.95 -12.20
N SER A 151 26.20 -25.39 -11.93
CA SER A 151 26.73 -26.61 -12.51
C SER A 151 27.76 -27.17 -11.54
N ARG A 152 27.43 -28.29 -10.92
CA ARG A 152 28.36 -29.41 -10.75
C ARG A 152 27.59 -30.66 -10.34
N SER A 153 27.53 -31.55 -11.31
CA SER A 153 27.16 -32.96 -11.22
C SER A 153 28.10 -33.72 -10.27
N GLY A 154 27.59 -34.74 -9.57
CA GLY A 154 28.36 -35.58 -8.66
C GLY A 154 27.52 -36.67 -7.96
N VAL A 155 27.33 -37.77 -8.67
CA VAL A 155 26.76 -39.12 -8.35
C VAL A 155 27.30 -39.68 -7.00
N THR A 156 26.62 -40.44 -6.13
CA THR A 156 26.18 -41.88 -6.18
C THR A 156 25.40 -42.25 -4.89
N ALA A 157 24.19 -42.81 -4.94
CA ALA A 157 23.81 -44.25 -4.89
C ALA A 157 23.25 -44.77 -3.53
N ARG A 158 21.99 -45.23 -3.51
CA ARG A 158 21.58 -46.67 -3.36
C ARG A 158 20.06 -46.82 -3.11
N ARG A 159 19.59 -48.04 -3.32
CA ARG A 159 18.29 -48.52 -3.84
C ARG A 159 17.52 -49.34 -2.81
N CYS A 160 16.18 -49.25 -2.78
CA CYS A 160 15.21 -50.33 -2.45
C CYS A 160 13.78 -49.77 -2.68
N GLY A 161 13.04 -50.14 -3.75
CA GLY A 161 12.03 -51.24 -3.82
C GLY A 161 10.74 -50.86 -3.06
N LYS A 162 9.50 -50.77 -3.57
CA LYS A 162 8.69 -51.48 -4.61
C LYS A 162 7.47 -50.56 -4.95
N GLU A 163 7.05 -50.37 -6.21
CA GLU A 163 5.89 -51.01 -6.89
C GLU A 163 4.56 -50.92 -6.08
N VAL A 164 3.41 -50.42 -6.56
CA VAL A 164 2.70 -50.54 -7.86
C VAL A 164 1.60 -49.48 -8.02
N ASP A 165 1.24 -49.24 -9.30
CA ASP A 165 -0.08 -48.91 -9.91
C ASP A 165 -1.06 -47.93 -9.22
N ASP A 166 -1.50 -46.87 -9.93
CA ASP A 166 -2.64 -47.01 -10.87
C ASP A 166 -3.00 -45.68 -11.59
N MET A 167 -3.17 -45.82 -12.91
CA MET A 167 -3.99 -45.07 -13.88
C MET A 167 -4.37 -43.58 -13.69
N LEU A 168 -3.83 -42.74 -14.58
CA LEU A 168 -4.56 -41.70 -15.35
C LEU A 168 -5.24 -42.39 -16.58
N PRO A 169 -6.13 -41.80 -17.43
CA PRO A 169 -6.69 -40.43 -17.56
C PRO A 169 -8.22 -40.49 -17.93
N PRO A 170 -8.90 -39.57 -18.69
CA PRO A 170 -8.60 -38.19 -19.16
C PRO A 170 -9.77 -37.16 -18.97
N LEU A 171 -9.52 -35.90 -19.36
CA LEU A 171 -10.54 -34.85 -19.65
C LEU A 171 -11.31 -35.16 -20.95
N PRO A 172 -12.49 -34.55 -21.20
CA PRO A 172 -12.53 -33.54 -22.28
C PRO A 172 -13.56 -32.39 -22.12
N LEU A 173 -13.42 -31.43 -23.07
CA LEU A 173 -14.15 -30.17 -23.33
C LEU A 173 -15.46 -30.34 -24.16
N GLY A 174 -16.31 -29.30 -24.13
CA GLY A 174 -17.32 -28.93 -25.15
C GLY A 174 -18.78 -29.12 -24.71
N GLU A 175 -19.80 -28.37 -25.13
CA GLU A 175 -20.01 -27.09 -25.82
C GLU A 175 -21.51 -26.70 -25.62
N ARG A 176 -21.86 -25.43 -25.91
CA ARG A 176 -23.15 -24.73 -26.23
C ARG A 176 -24.46 -25.57 -26.27
N VAL A 177 -25.69 -25.08 -26.02
CA VAL A 177 -26.45 -23.98 -26.66
C VAL A 177 -27.81 -23.71 -25.96
N ALA A 178 -28.32 -22.47 -26.10
CA ALA A 178 -29.70 -22.02 -26.44
C ALA A 178 -30.93 -22.13 -25.49
N GLY A 179 -31.62 -20.97 -25.38
CA GLY A 179 -33.11 -20.81 -25.30
C GLY A 179 -33.70 -20.76 -23.88
N ALA A 180 -34.70 -19.96 -23.51
CA ALA A 180 -35.65 -19.14 -24.27
C ALA A 180 -36.40 -18.12 -23.36
N LYS A 181 -36.62 -16.92 -23.91
CA LYS A 181 -37.82 -16.04 -23.91
C LYS A 181 -38.83 -15.96 -22.73
N ARG A 182 -39.10 -14.68 -22.39
CA ARG A 182 -40.41 -13.98 -22.15
C ARG A 182 -41.08 -14.25 -20.77
N ARG A 183 -41.79 -13.34 -20.08
CA ARG A 183 -42.65 -12.17 -20.42
C ARG A 183 -42.97 -11.47 -19.06
N SER A 184 -42.95 -10.13 -18.94
CA SER A 184 -44.11 -9.18 -18.91
C SER A 184 -44.56 -8.70 -17.51
N GLY A 185 -44.87 -7.39 -17.42
CA GLY A 185 -45.60 -6.69 -16.34
C GLY A 185 -44.74 -5.64 -15.64
N GLU A 186 -44.68 -4.35 -16.01
CA GLU A 186 -45.72 -3.31 -16.16
C GLU A 186 -46.41 -2.94 -14.84
N GLY A 187 -46.25 -1.68 -14.41
CA GLY A 187 -46.87 -1.12 -13.21
C GLY A 187 -46.33 0.27 -12.85
N ALA A 188 -46.87 1.31 -13.49
CA ALA A 188 -46.63 2.72 -13.22
C ALA A 188 -47.41 3.25 -11.99
N GLY A 189 -46.97 4.39 -11.43
CA GLY A 189 -47.75 5.19 -10.48
C GLY A 189 -46.85 6.05 -9.59
N ALA A 190 -46.45 7.25 -10.01
CA ALA A 190 -47.17 8.53 -9.90
C ALA A 190 -46.83 9.32 -8.61
N ARG A 191 -46.44 10.58 -8.86
CA ARG A 191 -45.97 11.63 -7.94
C ARG A 191 -47.04 12.05 -6.93
N LYS A 192 -46.61 12.53 -5.75
CA LYS A 192 -47.22 13.69 -5.10
C LYS A 192 -46.23 14.45 -4.24
N GLN A 193 -46.01 15.70 -4.62
CA GLN A 193 -45.43 16.77 -3.82
C GLN A 193 -46.40 17.14 -2.70
N LYS A 194 -45.87 17.52 -1.53
CA LYS A 194 -46.59 18.37 -0.58
C LYS A 194 -45.57 19.23 0.17
N GLU A 195 -45.68 20.53 -0.03
CA GLU A 195 -44.97 21.61 0.67
C GLU A 195 -45.34 21.69 2.16
N PRO A 196 -44.51 22.35 3.00
CA PRO A 196 -44.80 22.60 4.41
C PRO A 196 -45.57 23.93 4.62
N PRO A 197 -46.35 24.09 5.71
CA PRO A 197 -46.93 25.38 6.07
C PRO A 197 -46.08 26.18 7.09
N ALA A 198 -46.08 27.49 6.84
CA ALA A 198 -45.85 28.72 7.64
C ALA A 198 -45.13 28.65 9.00
#